data_AF-A0A1J3DQ94-F1
#
_entry.id   AF-A0A1J3DQ94-F1
#
_cell.length_a   1.000
_cell.length_b   1.000
_cell.length_c   1.000
_cell.angle_alpha   90.00
_cell.angle_beta   90.00
_cell.angle_gamma   90.00
#
_symmetry.space_group_name_H-M   'P 1'
#
loop_
_entity.id
_entity.type
_entity.pdbx_description
1 polymer ?
#
loop_
_entity_poly.entity_id
_entity_poly.type
_entity_poly.pdbx_seq_one_letter_code
_entity_poly.pdbx_strand_id
1 'polypeptide(L)'
;STFVVTFSYVFTCLIRSGGDDPSRPVGYRFAVDCRRLIDPPIPTTYFGNCVFSAVKIPLMAGMFLGEDGFVAAARLISDSVERLDSGVAWKIPELLETYVNAPAESLFVSV
;
A
#
# COMPACT_ATOMS: atom_id res chain seq x y z
N SER A 1 -10.22 9.46 -1.64
CA SER A 1 -9.61 10.42 -2.59
C SER A 1 -9.56 9.81 -3.98
N THR A 2 -9.31 10.60 -5.04
CA THR A 2 -9.13 10.06 -6.41
C THR A 2 -8.01 9.02 -6.46
N PHE A 3 -6.92 9.24 -5.71
CA PHE A 3 -5.84 8.26 -5.55
C PHE A 3 -6.36 6.90 -5.05
N VAL A 4 -7.09 6.87 -3.93
CA VAL A 4 -7.64 5.63 -3.36
C VAL A 4 -8.50 4.89 -4.40
N VAL A 5 -9.44 5.59 -5.04
CA VAL A 5 -10.34 4.98 -6.02
C VAL A 5 -9.56 4.39 -7.20
N THR A 6 -8.66 5.16 -7.80
CA THR A 6 -7.88 4.70 -8.97
C THR A 6 -6.93 3.57 -8.61
N PHE A 7 -6.21 3.69 -7.50
CA PHE A 7 -5.24 2.69 -7.06
C PHE A 7 -5.93 1.37 -6.68
N SER A 8 -7.06 1.42 -5.98
CA SER A 8 -7.89 0.25 -5.70
C SER A 8 -8.41 -0.42 -6.95
N TYR A 9 -8.84 0.36 -7.95
CA TYR A 9 -9.28 -0.20 -9.24
C TYR A 9 -8.15 -0.95 -9.94
N VAL A 10 -6.98 -0.33 -10.08
CA VAL A 10 -5.79 -0.95 -10.69
C VAL A 10 -5.36 -2.19 -9.91
N PHE A 11 -5.37 -2.13 -8.57
CA PHE A 11 -5.02 -3.24 -7.70
C PHE A 11 -5.94 -4.45 -7.92
N THR A 12 -7.26 -4.25 -7.88
CA THR A 12 -8.23 -5.31 -8.13
C THR A 12 -8.12 -5.89 -9.54
N CYS A 13 -7.93 -5.05 -10.56
CA CYS A 13 -7.73 -5.51 -11.94
C CYS A 13 -6.48 -6.38 -12.09
N LEU A 14 -5.36 -5.97 -11.50
CA LEU A 14 -4.10 -6.72 -11.57
C LEU A 14 -4.23 -8.07 -10.84
N ILE A 15 -4.88 -8.10 -9.69
CA ILE A 15 -5.15 -9.37 -8.99
C ILE A 15 -5.95 -10.30 -9.88
N ARG A 16 -7.06 -9.83 -10.48
CA ARG A 16 -7.91 -10.65 -11.36
C ARG A 16 -7.16 -11.14 -12.61
N SER A 17 -6.26 -10.33 -13.17
CA SER A 17 -5.43 -10.77 -14.31
C SER A 17 -4.41 -11.86 -13.97
N GLY A 18 -4.05 -11.99 -12.69
CA GLY A 18 -3.11 -13.00 -12.21
C GLY A 18 -3.73 -14.39 -11.98
N GLY A 19 -4.98 -14.60 -12.38
CA GLY A 19 -5.72 -15.86 -12.21
C GLY A 19 -6.52 -15.96 -10.91
N ASP A 20 -7.29 -17.03 -10.81
CA ASP A 20 -8.39 -17.17 -9.84
C ASP A 20 -8.04 -17.96 -8.57
N ASP A 21 -6.75 -18.30 -8.36
CA ASP A 21 -6.31 -18.94 -7.12
C ASP A 21 -6.50 -17.98 -5.93
N PRO A 22 -7.44 -18.26 -4.99
CA PRO A 22 -7.71 -17.36 -3.88
C PRO A 22 -6.60 -17.35 -2.83
N SER A 23 -5.73 -18.37 -2.81
CA SER A 23 -4.61 -18.51 -1.87
C SER A 23 -3.33 -17.82 -2.33
N ARG A 24 -3.31 -17.33 -3.58
CA ARG A 24 -2.15 -16.62 -4.13
C ARG A 24 -1.84 -15.37 -3.28
N PRO A 25 -0.58 -15.22 -2.83
CA PRO A 25 -0.17 -14.04 -2.07
C PRO A 25 -0.14 -12.81 -2.99
N VAL A 26 -0.69 -11.72 -2.51
CA VAL A 26 -0.75 -10.43 -3.18
C VAL A 26 -0.43 -9.32 -2.19
N GLY A 27 -0.14 -8.13 -2.70
CA GLY A 27 0.07 -6.96 -1.85
C GLY A 27 0.13 -5.68 -2.65
N TYR A 28 0.12 -4.57 -1.93
CA TYR A 28 0.32 -3.26 -2.54
C TYR A 28 1.35 -2.44 -1.80
N ARG A 29 1.94 -1.52 -2.55
CA ARG A 29 2.82 -0.48 -2.06
C ARG A 29 2.50 0.83 -2.75
N PHE A 30 2.53 1.93 -2.02
CA PHE A 30 2.54 3.26 -2.62
C PHE A 30 3.48 4.24 -1.91
N ALA A 31 4.03 5.17 -2.68
CA ALA A 31 4.85 6.26 -2.17
C ALA A 31 4.01 7.32 -1.43
N VAL A 32 4.51 7.78 -0.29
CA VAL A 32 3.90 8.84 0.54
C VAL A 32 4.88 10.00 0.66
N ASP A 33 4.46 11.22 0.30
CA ASP A 33 5.23 12.43 0.61
C ASP A 33 5.08 12.77 2.09
N CYS A 34 6.16 12.61 2.84
CA CYS A 34 6.17 12.75 4.28
C CYS A 34 6.40 14.18 4.74
N ARG A 35 6.64 15.14 3.84
CA ARG A 35 7.02 16.52 4.24
C ARG A 35 6.05 17.14 5.22
N ARG A 36 4.75 16.90 5.03
CA ARG A 36 3.68 17.41 5.90
C ARG A 36 3.34 16.49 7.08
N LEU A 37 3.87 15.27 7.09
CA LEU A 37 3.64 14.30 8.15
C LEU A 37 4.66 14.44 9.28
N ILE A 38 5.94 14.71 8.96
CA ILE A 38 6.99 14.89 9.98
C ILE A 38 6.67 16.08 10.88
N ASP A 39 7.03 15.98 12.16
CA ASP A 39 6.90 17.06 13.15
C ASP A 39 8.30 17.47 13.67
N PRO A 40 8.76 18.70 13.37
CA PRO A 40 8.08 19.75 12.61
C PRO A 40 8.01 19.45 11.08
N PRO A 41 7.01 19.99 10.36
CA PRO A 41 6.88 19.78 8.91
C PRO A 41 8.12 20.23 8.13
N ILE A 42 8.54 19.39 7.18
CA ILE A 42 9.63 19.70 6.27
C ILE A 42 9.14 20.72 5.23
N PRO A 43 9.92 21.80 4.95
CA PRO A 43 9.54 22.78 3.93
C PRO A 43 9.27 22.15 2.56
N THR A 44 8.29 22.66 1.83
CA THR A 44 8.01 22.23 0.45
C THR A 44 9.17 22.52 -0.51
N THR A 45 10.05 23.45 -0.16
CA THR A 45 11.28 23.80 -0.89
C THR A 45 12.45 22.86 -0.61
N TYR A 46 12.29 21.87 0.29
CA TYR A 46 13.35 20.91 0.61
C TYR A 46 13.73 20.06 -0.60
N PHE A 47 14.98 20.22 -1.06
CA PHE A 47 15.57 19.53 -2.20
C PHE A 47 16.25 18.21 -1.78
N GLY A 48 15.48 17.33 -1.13
CA GLY A 48 15.92 16.00 -0.76
C GLY A 48 14.76 14.99 -0.72
N ASN A 49 15.09 13.74 -0.43
CA ASN A 49 14.09 12.69 -0.30
C ASN A 49 13.35 12.79 1.03
N CYS A 50 12.02 12.79 0.96
CA CYS A 50 11.14 12.72 2.13
C CYS A 50 9.93 11.86 1.75
N VAL A 51 10.21 10.59 1.43
CA VAL A 51 9.21 9.64 0.94
C VAL A 51 9.21 8.40 1.83
N PHE A 52 8.02 7.98 2.25
CA PHE A 52 7.82 6.70 2.95
C PHE A 52 7.07 5.72 2.05
N SER A 53 7.31 4.44 2.28
CA SER A 53 6.64 3.35 1.57
C SER A 53 5.50 2.80 2.41
N ALA A 54 4.26 3.21 2.12
CA ALA A 54 3.10 2.55 2.70
C ALA A 54 2.93 1.19 2.01
N VAL A 55 2.93 0.11 2.79
CA VAL A 55 2.91 -1.25 2.27
C VAL A 55 1.92 -2.11 3.03
N LYS A 56 1.27 -3.06 2.35
CA LYS A 56 0.48 -4.10 3.01
C LYS A 56 0.62 -5.44 2.30
N ILE A 57 1.29 -6.37 2.97
CA ILE A 57 1.65 -7.70 2.47
C ILE A 57 1.92 -8.62 3.70
N PRO A 58 1.69 -9.94 3.57
CA PRO A 58 0.93 -10.57 2.49
C PRO A 58 -0.58 -10.36 2.68
N LEU A 59 -1.29 -10.24 1.58
CA LEU A 59 -2.74 -10.33 1.48
C LEU A 59 -3.08 -11.55 0.61
N MET A 60 -4.30 -12.04 0.68
CA MET A 60 -4.74 -13.17 -0.14
C MET A 60 -5.60 -12.69 -1.30
N ALA A 61 -5.32 -13.18 -2.52
CA ALA A 61 -6.07 -12.81 -3.72
C ALA A 61 -7.58 -13.00 -3.55
N GLY A 62 -8.01 -14.03 -2.80
CA GLY A 62 -9.41 -14.32 -2.50
C GLY A 62 -10.18 -13.17 -1.85
N MET A 63 -9.50 -12.22 -1.17
CA MET A 63 -10.13 -11.01 -0.63
C MET A 63 -10.65 -10.07 -1.73
N PHE A 64 -10.12 -10.18 -2.95
CA PHE A 64 -10.31 -9.22 -4.02
C PHE A 64 -10.91 -9.81 -5.31
N LEU A 65 -11.05 -11.14 -5.40
CA LEU A 65 -11.59 -11.83 -6.58
C LEU A 65 -13.12 -11.78 -6.67
N GLY A 66 -13.82 -11.61 -5.55
CA GLY A 66 -15.28 -11.55 -5.49
C GLY A 66 -15.88 -10.22 -5.95
N GLU A 67 -17.21 -10.14 -6.00
CA GLU A 67 -17.96 -8.94 -6.43
C GLU A 67 -17.60 -7.69 -5.59
N ASP A 68 -17.39 -7.88 -4.28
CA ASP A 68 -16.98 -6.81 -3.36
C ASP A 68 -15.47 -6.54 -3.35
N GLY A 69 -14.69 -7.19 -4.23
CA GLY A 69 -13.23 -7.12 -4.20
C GLY A 69 -12.67 -5.70 -4.37
N PHE A 70 -13.31 -4.88 -5.21
CA PHE A 70 -12.96 -3.47 -5.34
C PHE A 70 -13.26 -2.67 -4.06
N VAL A 71 -14.40 -2.92 -3.42
CA VAL A 71 -14.78 -2.24 -2.16
C VAL A 71 -13.84 -2.65 -1.03
N ALA A 72 -13.46 -3.92 -0.95
CA ALA A 72 -12.47 -4.42 -0.01
C ALA A 72 -11.10 -3.74 -0.21
N ALA A 73 -10.65 -3.62 -1.47
CA ALA A 73 -9.44 -2.89 -1.82
C ALA A 73 -9.53 -1.40 -1.42
N ALA A 74 -10.63 -0.73 -1.75
CA ALA A 74 -10.85 0.68 -1.41
C ALA A 74 -10.79 0.94 0.10
N ARG A 75 -11.43 0.08 0.90
CA ARG A 75 -11.37 0.17 2.36
C ARG A 75 -9.95 0.00 2.88
N LEU A 76 -9.26 -1.07 2.49
CA LEU A 76 -7.89 -1.34 2.94
C LEU A 76 -6.91 -0.23 2.58
N ILE A 77 -7.01 0.31 1.37
CA ILE A 77 -6.13 1.39 0.90
C ILE A 77 -6.50 2.72 1.58
N SER A 78 -7.78 3.02 1.81
CA SER A 78 -8.20 4.20 2.60
C SER A 78 -7.66 4.12 4.02
N ASP A 79 -7.81 2.97 4.70
CA ASP A 79 -7.29 2.74 6.04
C ASP A 79 -5.76 2.93 6.08
N SER A 80 -5.04 2.43 5.06
CA SER A 80 -3.59 2.64 4.94
C SER A 80 -3.22 4.11 4.82
N VAL A 81 -4.00 4.92 4.10
CA VAL A 81 -3.77 6.37 3.95
C VAL A 81 -4.13 7.11 5.24
N GLU A 82 -5.23 6.76 5.90
CA GLU A 82 -5.70 7.41 7.13
C GLU A 82 -4.79 7.15 8.34
N ARG A 83 -4.07 6.03 8.34
CA ARG A 83 -3.07 5.68 9.38
C ARG A 83 -1.72 6.35 9.20
N LEU A 84 -1.54 7.17 8.18
CA LEU A 84 -0.31 7.93 7.97
C LEU A 84 -0.29 9.12 8.94
N ASP A 85 0.75 9.16 9.77
CA ASP A 85 0.94 10.13 10.83
C ASP A 85 2.42 10.56 10.90
N SER A 86 2.76 11.42 11.85
CA SER A 86 4.16 11.82 12.08
C SER A 86 5.08 10.69 12.50
N GLY A 87 4.53 9.56 12.96
CA GLY A 87 5.26 8.36 13.32
C GLY A 87 5.82 7.59 12.12
N VAL A 88 5.52 7.97 10.87
CA VAL A 88 6.07 7.29 9.67
C VAL A 88 7.59 7.20 9.65
N ALA A 89 8.30 8.18 10.24
CA ALA A 89 9.76 8.14 10.34
C ALA A 89 10.26 6.98 11.19
N TRP A 90 9.47 6.55 12.17
CA TRP A 90 9.84 5.51 13.14
C TRP A 90 9.36 4.12 12.71
N LYS A 91 8.51 4.04 11.68
CA LYS A 91 7.95 2.79 11.15
C LYS A 91 8.87 2.05 10.16
N ILE A 92 10.15 2.45 10.07
CA ILE A 92 11.13 1.87 9.14
C ILE A 92 11.48 0.41 9.50
N PRO A 93 11.72 0.03 10.77
CA PRO A 93 11.95 -1.36 11.14
C PRO A 93 10.79 -2.28 10.76
N GLU A 94 9.55 -1.87 11.04
CA GLU A 94 8.33 -2.62 10.71
C GLU A 94 8.14 -2.76 9.20
N LEU A 95 8.49 -1.73 8.44
CA LEU A 95 8.53 -1.78 6.99
C LEU A 95 9.52 -2.85 6.50
N LEU A 96 10.73 -2.89 7.05
CA LEU A 96 11.75 -3.89 6.70
C LEU A 96 11.29 -5.30 7.09
N GLU A 97 10.72 -5.48 8.27
CA GLU A 97 10.15 -6.76 8.71
C GLU A 97 9.05 -7.24 7.77
N THR A 98 8.20 -6.32 7.29
CA THR A 98 7.15 -6.65 6.30
C THR A 98 7.76 -7.21 5.01
N TYR A 99 8.87 -6.65 4.52
CA TYR A 99 9.56 -7.17 3.34
C TYR A 99 10.30 -8.48 3.59
N VAL A 100 10.91 -8.66 4.76
CA VAL A 100 11.60 -9.90 5.10
C VAL A 100 10.63 -11.07 5.16
N ASN A 101 9.41 -10.84 5.63
CA ASN A 101 8.36 -11.86 5.76
C ASN A 101 7.48 -11.99 4.51
N ALA A 102 7.82 -11.30 3.43
CA ALA A 102 7.14 -11.36 2.14
C ALA A 102 7.28 -12.74 1.46
N PRO A 103 6.19 -13.39 1.02
CA PRO A 103 6.31 -14.52 0.09
C PRO A 103 6.98 -14.06 -1.21
N ALA A 104 7.98 -14.82 -1.69
CA ALA A 104 8.78 -14.45 -2.87
C ALA A 104 7.96 -14.33 -4.16
N GLU A 105 6.88 -15.13 -4.25
CA GLU A 105 5.94 -15.20 -5.37
C GLU A 105 4.78 -14.19 -5.30
N SER A 106 4.80 -13.26 -4.34
CA SER A 106 3.73 -12.28 -4.17
C SER A 106 3.58 -11.38 -5.40
N LEU A 107 2.35 -11.25 -5.92
CA LEU A 107 2.05 -10.24 -6.94
C LEU A 107 1.88 -8.87 -6.29
N PHE A 108 2.66 -7.89 -6.73
CA PHE A 108 2.62 -6.53 -6.20
C PHE A 108 2.09 -5.52 -7.20
N VAL A 109 1.26 -4.62 -6.68
CA VAL A 109 1.02 -3.33 -7.31
C VAL A 109 1.81 -2.29 -6.55
N SER A 110 2.76 -1.67 -7.25
CA SER A 110 3.62 -0.63 -6.70
C SER A 110 3.55 0.60 -7.58
N VAL A 111 3.26 1.75 -6.97
CA VAL A 111 3.32 3.08 -7.62
C VAL A 111 4.07 4.06 -6.73
#